data_AF-A0A534A382-F1
#
_entry.id   AF-A0A534A382-F1
#
_cell.length_a   1.000
_cell.length_b   1.000
_cell.length_c   1.000
_cell.angle_alpha   90.00
_cell.angle_beta   90.00
_cell.angle_gamma   90.00
#
_symmetry.space_group_name_H-M   'P 1'
#
loop_
_entity.id
_entity.type
_entity.pdbx_description
1 polymer ?
#
loop_
_entity_poly.entity_id
_entity_poly.type
_entity_poly.pdbx_seq_one_letter_code
_entity_poly.pdbx_strand_id
1 'polypeptide(L)'
;KMRATQAAAEPQEVSDYEFRTPEGPIRLSQLFGDHEYLIVIHNMGSSCPACTMWADGYNGIHHHVTTRAAFVVSSPEPPEVQRKFAASRGWKFPMISHAGNTFAADMGFRSSKGWRPGVSVFQRQGGKILRVSDTSFSPGDDFCTVYHLFDLLPGGAGDWFPKIQY
;
A
#
# COMPACT_ATOMS: atom_id res chain seq x y z
N LYS A 1 13.56 -0.10 -14.63
CA LYS A 1 14.29 0.97 -13.90
C LYS A 1 14.29 0.76 -12.38
N MET A 2 13.17 0.39 -11.73
CA MET A 2 13.14 0.08 -10.27
C MET A 2 14.16 -0.97 -9.80
N ARG A 3 14.34 -2.10 -10.51
CA ARG A 3 15.29 -3.15 -10.10
C ARG A 3 16.73 -2.67 -9.94
N ALA A 4 17.19 -1.71 -10.75
CA ALA A 4 18.56 -1.22 -10.69
C ALA A 4 18.80 -0.28 -9.49
N THR A 5 17.78 0.45 -9.06
CA THR A 5 17.83 1.31 -7.87
C THR A 5 17.65 0.52 -6.58
N GLN A 6 16.82 -0.54 -6.60
CA GLN A 6 16.57 -1.41 -5.43
C GLN A 6 17.79 -2.27 -5.05
N ALA A 7 18.63 -2.67 -6.02
CA ALA A 7 19.83 -3.44 -5.74
C ALA A 7 20.90 -2.67 -4.92
N ALA A 8 20.76 -1.34 -4.79
CA ALA A 8 21.70 -0.49 -4.07
C ALA A 8 21.26 -0.11 -2.64
N ALA A 9 20.01 -0.39 -2.26
CA ALA A 9 19.51 -0.13 -0.92
C ALA A 9 19.77 -1.35 -0.02
N GLU A 10 20.50 -1.18 1.07
CA GLU A 10 20.68 -2.24 2.06
C GLU A 10 19.33 -2.56 2.72
N PRO A 11 18.99 -3.86 2.89
CA PRO A 11 17.77 -4.24 3.59
C PRO A 11 17.72 -3.66 5.01
N GLN A 12 16.64 -2.96 5.34
CA GLN A 12 16.43 -2.39 6.67
C GLN A 12 15.72 -3.40 7.55
N GLU A 13 16.27 -3.73 8.72
CA GLU A 13 15.55 -4.53 9.73
C GLU A 13 14.36 -3.76 10.30
N VAL A 14 13.21 -4.42 10.41
CA VAL A 14 11.94 -3.81 10.82
C VAL A 14 11.35 -4.56 12.00
N SER A 15 10.91 -3.81 13.01
CA SER A 15 10.21 -4.35 14.17
C SER A 15 8.93 -5.10 13.79
N ASP A 16 8.52 -6.05 14.61
CA ASP A 16 7.26 -6.78 14.41
C ASP A 16 6.05 -5.97 14.90
N TYR A 17 5.69 -4.92 14.15
CA TYR A 17 4.60 -3.99 14.51
C TYR A 17 3.26 -4.70 14.67
N GLU A 18 2.47 -4.26 15.64
CA GLU A 18 1.07 -4.67 15.81
C GLU A 18 0.13 -3.68 15.12
N PHE A 19 -0.80 -4.20 14.33
CA PHE A 19 -1.84 -3.47 13.62
C PHE A 19 -3.21 -3.85 14.16
N ARG A 20 -4.21 -3.02 13.90
CA ARG A 20 -5.60 -3.30 14.26
C ARG A 20 -6.36 -3.79 13.03
N THR A 21 -7.16 -4.83 13.19
CA THR A 21 -8.18 -5.28 12.21
C THR A 21 -9.54 -5.39 12.90
N PRO A 22 -10.66 -5.56 12.16
CA PRO A 22 -11.96 -5.82 12.76
C PRO A 22 -11.99 -7.11 13.62
N GLU A 23 -11.13 -8.08 13.31
CA GLU A 23 -11.04 -9.38 13.99
C GLU A 23 -10.10 -9.36 15.21
N GLY A 24 -9.32 -8.31 15.39
CA GLY A 24 -8.39 -8.15 16.50
C GLY A 24 -7.03 -7.59 16.08
N PRO A 25 -6.06 -7.51 17.02
CA PRO A 25 -4.70 -7.14 16.68
C PRO A 25 -4.01 -8.24 15.84
N ILE A 26 -3.18 -7.82 14.89
CA ILE A 26 -2.34 -8.71 14.07
C ILE A 26 -0.93 -8.14 13.94
N ARG A 27 0.09 -8.99 13.93
CA ARG A 27 1.49 -8.56 13.80
C ARG A 27 1.97 -8.57 12.36
N LEU A 28 2.97 -7.73 12.05
CA LEU A 28 3.62 -7.67 10.74
C LEU A 28 4.11 -9.04 10.28
N SER A 29 4.71 -9.81 11.18
CA SER A 29 5.15 -11.18 10.96
C SER A 29 4.01 -12.07 10.51
N GLN A 30 2.81 -11.94 11.07
CA GLN A 30 1.66 -12.79 10.73
C GLN A 30 1.09 -12.49 9.34
N LEU A 31 1.20 -11.26 8.86
CA LEU A 31 0.65 -10.83 7.57
C LEU A 31 1.28 -11.51 6.35
N PHE A 32 2.48 -12.08 6.50
CA PHE A 32 3.12 -12.87 5.46
C PHE A 32 2.39 -14.18 5.15
N GLY A 33 1.64 -14.74 6.11
CA GLY A 33 1.07 -16.09 5.98
C GLY A 33 2.15 -17.12 5.61
N ASP A 34 1.92 -17.85 4.51
CA ASP A 34 2.82 -18.85 3.94
C ASP A 34 3.85 -18.26 2.96
N HIS A 35 3.84 -16.95 2.73
CA HIS A 35 4.75 -16.30 1.80
C HIS A 35 6.06 -15.85 2.46
N GLU A 36 7.14 -15.85 1.68
CA GLU A 36 8.42 -15.27 2.07
C GLU A 36 8.43 -13.74 1.98
N TYR A 37 7.59 -13.18 1.10
CA TYR A 37 7.49 -11.74 0.82
C TYR A 37 6.12 -11.20 1.18
N LEU A 38 6.09 -9.96 1.67
CA LEU A 38 4.89 -9.21 1.97
C LEU A 38 4.97 -7.83 1.31
N ILE A 39 3.94 -7.48 0.55
CA ILE A 39 3.74 -6.16 -0.05
C ILE A 39 2.74 -5.41 0.82
N VAL A 40 3.16 -4.27 1.37
CA VAL A 40 2.29 -3.36 2.12
C VAL A 40 2.13 -2.07 1.34
N ILE A 41 0.90 -1.76 0.98
CA ILE A 41 0.55 -0.45 0.43
C ILE A 41 0.31 0.51 1.57
N HIS A 42 0.99 1.66 1.56
CA HIS A 42 0.74 2.76 2.46
C HIS A 42 -0.32 3.67 1.83
N ASN A 43 -1.55 3.54 2.28
CA ASN A 43 -2.70 4.32 1.83
C ASN A 43 -3.00 5.43 2.84
N MET A 44 -3.28 6.64 2.35
CA MET A 44 -3.56 7.79 3.23
C MET A 44 -4.98 7.77 3.84
N GLY A 45 -5.84 6.85 3.41
CA GLY A 45 -7.21 6.69 3.87
C GLY A 45 -8.25 7.30 2.93
N SER A 46 -9.50 7.27 3.38
CA SER A 46 -10.69 7.62 2.59
C SER A 46 -10.75 9.07 2.07
N SER A 47 -9.93 9.97 2.59
CA SER A 47 -9.86 11.37 2.16
C SER A 47 -8.91 11.62 0.98
N CYS A 48 -8.15 10.62 0.53
CA CYS A 48 -7.20 10.73 -0.57
C CYS A 48 -7.77 10.11 -1.86
N PRO A 49 -8.20 10.93 -2.86
CA PRO A 49 -8.80 10.40 -4.08
C PRO A 49 -7.84 9.55 -4.92
N ALA A 50 -6.57 9.95 -5.01
CA ALA A 50 -5.56 9.16 -5.72
C ALA A 50 -5.32 7.80 -5.03
N CYS A 51 -5.24 7.78 -3.70
CA CYS A 51 -5.14 6.56 -2.89
C CYS A 51 -6.34 5.63 -3.06
N THR A 52 -7.53 6.20 -3.22
CA THR A 52 -8.74 5.42 -3.52
C THR A 52 -8.63 4.80 -4.90
N MET A 53 -8.23 5.56 -5.92
CA MET A 53 -8.06 5.06 -7.29
C MET A 53 -6.99 3.96 -7.39
N TRP A 54 -5.80 4.14 -6.78
CA TRP A 54 -4.78 3.08 -6.71
C TRP A 54 -5.37 1.80 -6.09
N ALA A 55 -6.09 1.94 -4.98
CA ALA A 55 -6.71 0.82 -4.28
C ALA A 55 -7.81 0.12 -5.11
N ASP A 56 -8.61 0.87 -5.87
CA ASP A 56 -9.59 0.27 -6.79
C ASP A 56 -8.91 -0.62 -7.84
N GLY A 57 -7.75 -0.20 -8.36
CA GLY A 57 -6.97 -0.98 -9.32
C GLY A 57 -6.49 -2.33 -8.77
N TYR A 58 -6.18 -2.41 -7.47
CA TYR A 58 -5.72 -3.64 -6.85
C TYR A 58 -6.76 -4.76 -6.86
N ASN A 59 -8.06 -4.43 -6.92
CA ASN A 59 -9.10 -5.45 -7.10
C ASN A 59 -8.88 -6.31 -8.36
N GLY A 60 -8.35 -5.72 -9.43
CA GLY A 60 -8.09 -6.43 -10.68
C GLY A 60 -6.86 -7.34 -10.62
N ILE A 61 -5.86 -7.00 -9.79
CA ILE A 61 -4.56 -7.69 -9.80
C ILE A 61 -4.26 -8.52 -8.55
N HIS A 62 -5.00 -8.34 -7.46
CA HIS A 62 -4.71 -8.95 -6.16
C HIS A 62 -4.51 -10.48 -6.23
N HIS A 63 -5.38 -11.16 -6.97
CA HIS A 63 -5.32 -12.62 -7.12
C HIS A 63 -4.08 -13.11 -7.88
N HIS A 64 -3.51 -12.30 -8.79
CA HIS A 64 -2.24 -12.61 -9.44
C HIS A 64 -1.06 -12.38 -8.50
N VAL A 65 -1.04 -11.24 -7.80
CA VAL A 65 0.04 -10.87 -6.87
C VAL A 65 0.20 -11.90 -5.75
N THR A 66 -0.93 -12.35 -5.19
CA THR A 66 -0.97 -13.31 -4.07
C THR A 66 -0.51 -14.72 -4.42
N THR A 67 -0.27 -15.02 -5.70
CA THR A 67 0.43 -16.26 -6.09
C THR A 67 1.92 -16.26 -5.73
N ARG A 68 2.52 -15.07 -5.51
CA ARG A 68 3.97 -14.92 -5.32
C ARG A 68 4.37 -14.24 -4.01
N ALA A 69 3.51 -13.38 -3.46
CA ALA A 69 3.77 -12.63 -2.23
C ALA A 69 2.45 -12.32 -1.49
N ALA A 70 2.50 -12.24 -0.16
CA ALA A 70 1.39 -11.68 0.60
C ALA A 70 1.17 -10.20 0.22
N PHE A 71 -0.06 -9.73 0.33
CA PHE A 71 -0.45 -8.38 -0.04
C PHE A 71 -1.42 -7.81 0.99
N VAL A 72 -1.23 -6.56 1.41
CA VAL A 72 -2.14 -5.88 2.33
C VAL A 72 -2.11 -4.36 2.11
N VAL A 73 -3.24 -3.69 2.35
CA VAL A 73 -3.31 -2.23 2.36
C VAL A 73 -3.36 -1.71 3.80
N SER A 74 -2.43 -0.83 4.15
CA SER A 74 -2.35 -0.16 5.45
C SER A 74 -2.89 1.26 5.34
N SER A 75 -3.71 1.71 6.30
CA SER A 75 -4.16 3.11 6.38
C SER A 75 -4.24 3.62 7.83
N PRO A 76 -4.26 4.95 8.05
CA PRO A 76 -4.25 5.54 9.39
C PRO A 76 -5.62 5.51 10.09
N GLU A 77 -6.66 5.09 9.38
CA GLU A 77 -8.03 5.11 9.87
C GLU A 77 -8.33 3.89 10.75
N PRO A 78 -9.24 4.00 11.74
CA PRO A 78 -9.67 2.86 12.53
C PRO A 78 -10.27 1.74 11.65
N PRO A 79 -10.17 0.45 12.07
CA PRO A 79 -10.63 -0.68 11.28
C PRO A 79 -12.09 -0.58 10.80
N GLU A 80 -12.98 0.01 11.61
CA GLU A 80 -14.39 0.18 11.24
C GLU A 80 -14.61 1.17 10.10
N VAL A 81 -13.81 2.24 10.06
CA VAL A 81 -13.85 3.23 8.97
C VAL A 81 -13.29 2.59 7.70
N GLN A 82 -12.16 1.89 7.80
CA GLN A 82 -11.56 1.13 6.70
C GLN A 82 -12.55 0.12 6.12
N ARG A 83 -13.20 -0.68 6.98
CA ARG A 83 -14.18 -1.70 6.58
C ARG A 83 -15.36 -1.09 5.82
N LYS A 84 -15.94 0.01 6.34
CA LYS A 84 -17.05 0.70 5.68
C LYS A 84 -16.64 1.26 4.31
N PHE A 85 -15.45 1.84 4.20
CA PHE A 85 -14.95 2.42 2.95
C PHE A 85 -14.57 1.35 1.93
N ALA A 86 -13.86 0.30 2.35
CA ALA A 86 -13.54 -0.86 1.51
C ALA A 86 -14.81 -1.52 0.97
N ALA A 87 -15.84 -1.69 1.80
CA ALA A 87 -17.13 -2.24 1.39
C ALA A 87 -17.83 -1.35 0.34
N SER A 88 -17.80 -0.02 0.50
CA SER A 88 -18.43 0.89 -0.48
C SER A 88 -17.70 0.93 -1.82
N ARG A 89 -16.40 0.57 -1.86
CA ARG A 89 -15.59 0.43 -3.08
C ARG A 89 -15.52 -1.00 -3.60
N GLY A 90 -16.09 -1.97 -2.89
CA GLY A 90 -16.01 -3.40 -3.24
C GLY A 90 -14.57 -3.94 -3.22
N TRP A 91 -13.70 -3.42 -2.36
CA TRP A 91 -12.33 -3.90 -2.21
C TRP A 91 -12.29 -5.33 -1.67
N LYS A 92 -11.44 -6.18 -2.26
CA LYS A 92 -11.36 -7.63 -1.98
C LYS A 92 -10.04 -8.10 -1.37
N PHE A 93 -9.15 -7.17 -1.07
CA PHE A 93 -7.85 -7.44 -0.46
C PHE A 93 -7.88 -7.12 1.04
N PRO A 94 -6.99 -7.73 1.85
CA PRO A 94 -6.96 -7.45 3.27
C PRO A 94 -6.49 -6.02 3.56
N MET A 95 -7.04 -5.45 4.62
CA MET A 95 -6.67 -4.14 5.13
C MET A 95 -6.24 -4.21 6.60
N ILE A 96 -5.29 -3.37 6.96
CA ILE A 96 -4.81 -3.21 8.33
C ILE A 96 -4.80 -1.73 8.71
N SER A 97 -5.08 -1.44 9.97
CA SER A 97 -4.95 -0.10 10.52
C SER A 97 -3.63 0.04 11.26
N HIS A 98 -2.85 1.05 10.88
CA HIS A 98 -1.68 1.49 11.65
C HIS A 98 -2.04 2.61 12.65
N ALA A 99 -3.33 2.82 12.92
CA ALA A 99 -3.76 3.79 13.92
C ALA A 99 -3.19 3.45 15.31
N GLY A 100 -2.52 4.43 15.91
CA GLY A 100 -1.93 4.27 17.25
C GLY A 100 -0.54 3.63 17.27
N ASN A 101 0.11 3.42 16.11
CA ASN A 101 1.52 3.04 16.04
C ASN A 101 2.29 3.95 15.07
N THR A 102 3.62 3.76 15.00
CA THR A 102 4.52 4.59 14.18
C THR A 102 4.92 3.94 12.85
N PHE A 103 4.36 2.76 12.50
CA PHE A 103 4.80 1.95 11.37
C PHE A 103 4.97 2.75 10.08
N ALA A 104 3.93 3.44 9.61
CA ALA A 104 3.99 4.20 8.36
C ALA A 104 4.98 5.38 8.45
N ALA A 105 5.17 5.98 9.63
CA ALA A 105 6.14 7.05 9.83
C ALA A 105 7.58 6.53 9.80
N ASP A 106 7.86 5.42 10.48
CA ASP A 106 9.16 4.76 10.51
C ASP A 106 9.54 4.22 9.11
N MET A 107 8.53 3.89 8.30
CA MET A 107 8.71 3.53 6.89
C MET A 107 8.87 4.75 5.95
N GLY A 108 8.82 5.98 6.44
CA GLY A 108 9.00 7.19 5.63
C GLY A 108 7.74 7.72 4.92
N PHE A 109 6.57 7.14 5.23
CA PHE A 109 5.27 7.52 4.65
C PHE A 109 4.51 8.54 5.52
N ARG A 110 5.23 9.33 6.31
CA ARG A 110 4.73 10.50 7.04
C ARG A 110 5.65 11.69 6.85
N SER A 111 5.06 12.87 6.69
CA SER A 111 5.77 14.14 6.62
C SER A 111 5.14 15.18 7.55
N SER A 112 5.73 16.37 7.62
CA SER A 112 5.14 17.51 8.33
C SER A 112 3.76 17.91 7.79
N LYS A 113 3.45 17.57 6.54
CA LYS A 113 2.16 17.83 5.88
C LYS A 113 1.14 16.69 6.04
N GLY A 114 1.49 15.62 6.74
CA GLY A 114 0.64 14.43 6.93
C GLY A 114 1.18 13.18 6.26
N TRP A 115 0.31 12.18 6.09
CA TRP A 115 0.62 10.89 5.48
C TRP A 115 0.97 11.01 4.00
N ARG A 116 1.76 10.06 3.49
CA ARG A 116 2.16 9.96 2.08
C ARG A 116 1.82 8.57 1.54
N PRO A 117 1.46 8.45 0.26
CA PRO A 117 1.15 7.17 -0.34
C PRO A 117 2.42 6.48 -0.85
N GLY A 118 2.40 5.15 -0.88
CA GLY A 118 3.48 4.37 -1.49
C GLY A 118 3.39 2.90 -1.16
N VAL A 119 4.52 2.21 -1.33
CA VAL A 119 4.62 0.76 -1.11
C VAL A 119 5.91 0.41 -0.40
N SER A 120 5.85 -0.57 0.48
CA SER A 120 7.02 -1.27 1.02
C SER A 120 6.90 -2.76 0.76
N VAL A 121 8.03 -3.39 0.43
CA VAL A 121 8.15 -4.84 0.31
C VAL A 121 9.05 -5.35 1.42
N PHE A 122 8.54 -6.33 2.15
CA PHE A 122 9.24 -6.99 3.24
C PHE A 122 9.55 -8.43 2.89
N GLN A 123 10.61 -8.96 3.48
CA GLN A 123 11.05 -10.35 3.37
C GLN A 123 11.27 -10.92 4.78
N ARG A 124 10.81 -12.16 5.01
CA ARG A 124 11.26 -12.95 6.17
C ARG A 124 12.62 -13.56 5.86
N GLN A 125 13.62 -13.28 6.68
CA GLN A 125 14.95 -13.89 6.54
C GLN A 125 15.57 -14.12 7.91
N GLY A 126 15.96 -15.37 8.22
CA GLY A 126 16.67 -15.70 9.47
C GLY A 126 15.91 -15.33 10.75
N GLY A 127 14.58 -15.44 10.76
CA GLY A 127 13.73 -15.04 11.89
C GLY A 127 13.50 -13.53 12.02
N LYS A 128 14.04 -12.72 11.11
CA LYS A 128 13.87 -11.26 11.05
C LYS A 128 12.94 -10.85 9.92
N ILE A 129 12.40 -9.64 10.03
CA ILE A 129 11.66 -8.96 8.96
C ILE A 129 12.57 -7.87 8.40
N LEU A 130 12.85 -7.96 7.10
CA LEU A 130 13.66 -6.97 6.39
C LEU A 130 12.79 -6.24 5.38
N ARG A 131 12.81 -4.91 5.38
CA ARG A 131 12.30 -4.11 4.26
C ARG A 131 13.37 -4.12 3.16
N VAL A 132 13.03 -4.74 2.04
CA VAL A 132 13.96 -4.98 0.92
C VAL A 132 13.76 -4.02 -0.24
N SER A 133 12.61 -3.35 -0.30
CA SER A 133 12.38 -2.25 -1.25
C SER A 133 11.18 -1.41 -0.86
N ASP A 134 11.12 -0.20 -1.38
CA ASP A 134 9.98 0.70 -1.26
C ASP A 134 9.99 1.76 -2.36
N THR A 135 8.86 2.44 -2.53
CA THR A 135 8.80 3.68 -3.31
C THR A 135 7.54 4.48 -2.96
N SER A 136 7.58 5.79 -3.23
CA SER A 136 6.41 6.67 -3.07
C SER A 136 5.51 6.60 -4.30
N PHE A 137 4.22 6.85 -4.12
CA PHE A 137 3.28 6.99 -5.23
C PHE A 137 3.12 8.45 -5.66
N SER A 138 2.92 8.65 -6.96
CA SER A 138 2.74 9.94 -7.61
C SER A 138 1.98 9.77 -8.92
N PRO A 139 1.23 10.77 -9.40
CA PRO A 139 0.61 10.71 -10.73
C PRO A 139 1.60 10.28 -11.82
N GLY A 140 1.19 9.36 -12.69
CA GLY A 140 2.02 8.77 -13.74
C GLY A 140 2.99 7.68 -13.27
N ASP A 141 2.90 7.23 -12.02
CA ASP A 141 3.65 6.07 -11.55
C ASP A 141 3.19 4.74 -12.19
N ASP A 142 4.07 3.75 -12.18
CA ASP A 142 3.82 2.40 -12.70
C ASP A 142 2.76 1.63 -11.91
N PHE A 143 2.24 2.19 -10.80
CA PHE A 143 1.26 1.57 -9.92
C PHE A 143 -0.18 1.97 -10.27
N CYS A 144 -0.38 2.87 -11.24
CA CYS A 144 -1.70 3.26 -11.73
C CYS A 144 -1.79 3.25 -13.27
N THR A 145 -2.40 2.20 -13.81
CA THR A 145 -2.63 2.06 -15.25
C THR A 145 -3.51 3.17 -15.84
N VAL A 146 -4.35 3.84 -15.05
CA VAL A 146 -5.27 4.90 -15.52
C VAL A 146 -4.51 6.03 -16.19
N TYR A 147 -3.42 6.51 -15.59
CA TYR A 147 -2.62 7.58 -16.18
C TYR A 147 -1.96 7.15 -17.50
N HIS A 148 -1.45 5.92 -17.57
CA HIS A 148 -0.87 5.38 -18.80
C HIS A 148 -1.88 5.23 -19.94
N LEU A 149 -3.16 4.99 -19.63
CA LEU A 149 -4.22 5.01 -20.64
C LEU A 149 -4.53 6.43 -21.10
N PHE A 150 -4.52 7.40 -20.19
CA PHE A 150 -4.72 8.80 -20.56
C PHE A 150 -3.56 9.38 -21.35
N ASP A 151 -2.33 8.92 -21.14
CA ASP A 151 -1.16 9.32 -21.95
C ASP A 151 -1.31 8.94 -23.44
N LEU A 152 -2.21 8.02 -23.78
CA LEU A 152 -2.54 7.67 -25.17
C LEU A 152 -3.52 8.64 -25.83
N LEU A 153 -4.20 9.49 -25.05
CA LEU A 153 -5.08 10.52 -25.57
C LEU A 153 -4.25 11.69 -26.13
N PRO A 154 -4.64 12.34 -27.24
CA PRO A 154 -3.92 13.50 -27.77
C PRO A 154 -3.72 14.66 -26.77
N GLY A 155 -4.60 14.77 -25.76
CA GLY A 155 -4.51 15.77 -24.69
C GLY A 155 -3.92 15.25 -23.37
N GLY A 156 -3.48 14.00 -23.31
CA GLY A 156 -3.07 13.35 -22.06
C GLY A 156 -4.20 13.30 -21.03
N ALA A 157 -3.83 13.31 -19.75
CA ALA A 157 -4.78 13.44 -18.65
C ALA A 157 -5.35 14.87 -18.49
N GLY A 158 -4.70 15.90 -19.05
CA GLY A 158 -5.11 17.31 -18.84
C GLY A 158 -5.24 17.68 -17.36
N ASP A 159 -6.32 18.36 -17.00
CA ASP A 159 -6.65 18.73 -15.61
C ASP A 159 -7.40 17.61 -14.85
N TRP A 160 -7.46 16.41 -15.41
CA TRP A 160 -8.18 15.31 -14.78
C TRP A 160 -7.52 14.92 -13.46
N PHE A 161 -8.34 14.79 -12.43
CA PHE A 161 -7.92 14.29 -11.12
C PHE A 161 -8.95 13.29 -10.60
N PRO A 162 -8.53 12.21 -9.93
CA PRO A 162 -9.45 11.22 -9.40
C PRO A 162 -10.42 11.84 -8.38
N LYS A 163 -11.62 11.27 -8.31
CA LYS A 163 -12.65 11.65 -7.35
C LYS A 163 -12.99 10.45 -6.47
N ILE A 164 -13.42 10.71 -5.23
CA ILE A 164 -13.94 9.64 -4.37
C ILE A 164 -15.23 9.05 -4.95
N GLN A 165 -16.05 9.87 -5.59
CA GLN A 165 -17.27 9.46 -6.28
C GLN A 165 -17.29 10.12 -7.68
N TYR A 166 -17.71 9.34 -8.69
CA TYR A 166 -17.83 9.78 -10.08
C TYR A 166 -19.30 9.94 -10.45
#